data_AF-A0A2E9KVI3-F1
#
_entry.id   AF-A0A2E9KVI3-F1
#
_cell.length_a   1.000
_cell.length_b   1.000
_cell.length_c   1.000
_cell.angle_alpha   90.00
_cell.angle_beta   90.00
_cell.angle_gamma   90.00
#
_symmetry.space_group_name_H-M   'P 1'
#
loop_
_entity.id
_entity.type
_entity.pdbx_description
1 polymer ?
#
loop_
_entity_poly.entity_id
_entity_poly.type
_entity_poly.pdbx_seq_one_letter_code
_entity_poly.pdbx_strand_id
1 'polypeptide(L)'
;MYKKVLIANRGEIAVRTIRACKELGIKTVAVFSDADKNSLHVNFSDEAFNIGGSLPSQSYLVIDKIIKVAKKSKCDAIHPGYGFLSENTAFAERCAKEKIDFIGPSPESIQLMGDKITSRDIAKTAKVPLVPGTDGEVKDDEALAVAKKIGFPLMIKASAGGGGKGMRLVKKESDFESSLRMAKSEAKSAFNNDAIFIEKFIEEPRHIEIQILGDKKGNVIHLFERECSIQRRHQKVVEEAPSPGVSEKTRKKMGAIAVKLAKKVSYHGAGTVEFIMDQKENFYFLEMNTRVQVEHPITEMITGIDIVKEMIRISCGHKLSIKQKDVSIRGHAIECRICAEDPDNNFLPTPGTINYVKAPQGPGVRIDSSLFNGYKVTTFYDPMLAKIIVWGQDRHAAIQRMGRALSEYVVLGVRTNIGFLIRLMEDKDFFAGQLDTGFIEKHKKLLQVPKRNKELALIGSVIIMHTFNGIQKKDKDSNLKSWKHAARASSISRSSAF
;
A
#
# COMPACT_ATOMS: atom_id res chain seq x y z
N MET A 1 -3.87 1.69 28.12
CA MET A 1 -3.58 0.73 27.03
C MET A 1 -4.69 -0.31 27.00
N TYR A 2 -5.10 -0.73 25.80
CA TYR A 2 -6.04 -1.84 25.61
C TYR A 2 -5.47 -3.16 26.16
N LYS A 3 -6.36 -4.07 26.53
CA LYS A 3 -6.02 -5.45 26.93
C LYS A 3 -6.10 -6.40 25.74
N LYS A 4 -7.07 -6.21 24.85
CA LYS A 4 -7.30 -7.08 23.69
C LYS A 4 -7.78 -6.32 22.46
N VAL A 5 -7.12 -6.55 21.33
CA VAL A 5 -7.43 -5.92 20.03
C VAL A 5 -7.76 -6.99 19.00
N LEU A 6 -8.86 -6.81 18.28
CA LEU A 6 -9.19 -7.60 17.09
C LEU A 6 -8.58 -6.94 15.85
N ILE A 7 -7.98 -7.73 14.99
CA ILE A 7 -7.43 -7.29 13.71
C ILE A 7 -8.40 -7.68 12.61
N ALA A 8 -9.16 -6.70 12.10
CA ALA A 8 -10.17 -6.88 11.06
C ALA A 8 -9.55 -6.86 9.65
N ASN A 9 -8.49 -7.64 9.45
CA ASN A 9 -7.76 -7.73 8.20
C ASN A 9 -7.02 -9.08 8.09
N ARG A 10 -6.24 -9.25 7.02
CA ARG A 10 -5.48 -10.47 6.69
C ARG A 10 -4.06 -10.14 6.22
N GLY A 11 -3.28 -11.18 5.94
CA GLY A 11 -1.98 -11.04 5.27
C GLY A 11 -0.97 -10.24 6.08
N GLU A 12 -0.08 -9.53 5.39
CA GLU A 12 1.06 -8.84 6.02
C GLU A 12 0.62 -7.79 7.04
N ILE A 13 -0.39 -6.98 6.74
CA ILE A 13 -0.83 -5.89 7.64
C ILE A 13 -1.42 -6.43 8.94
N ALA A 14 -2.07 -7.59 8.88
CA ALA A 14 -2.54 -8.25 10.08
C ALA A 14 -1.35 -8.72 10.94
N VAL A 15 -0.33 -9.33 10.33
CA VAL A 15 0.91 -9.71 11.01
C VAL A 15 1.63 -8.49 11.62
N ARG A 16 1.73 -7.39 10.86
CA ARG A 16 2.32 -6.11 11.32
C ARG A 16 1.61 -5.55 12.54
N THR A 17 0.28 -5.59 12.55
CA THR A 17 -0.55 -5.12 13.66
C THR A 17 -0.43 -6.04 14.87
N ILE A 18 -0.42 -7.36 14.67
CA ILE A 18 -0.21 -8.34 15.74
C ILE A 18 1.14 -8.12 16.43
N ARG A 19 2.21 -7.90 15.66
CA ARG A 19 3.55 -7.59 16.20
C ARG A 19 3.53 -6.34 17.09
N ALA A 20 2.94 -5.24 16.61
CA ALA A 20 2.80 -4.02 17.42
C ALA A 20 2.03 -4.27 18.73
N CYS A 21 0.91 -5.01 18.66
CA CYS A 21 0.11 -5.34 19.84
C CYS A 21 0.92 -6.17 20.85
N LYS A 22 1.64 -7.21 20.39
CA LYS A 22 2.46 -8.06 21.26
C LYS A 22 3.57 -7.29 21.97
N GLU A 23 4.27 -6.41 21.26
CA GLU A 23 5.30 -5.55 21.84
C GLU A 23 4.74 -4.55 22.86
N LEU A 24 3.47 -4.18 22.73
CA LEU A 24 2.74 -3.36 23.70
C LEU A 24 2.07 -4.17 24.82
N GLY A 25 2.24 -5.50 24.85
CA GLY A 25 1.62 -6.39 25.85
C GLY A 25 0.11 -6.59 25.67
N ILE A 26 -0.42 -6.36 24.46
CA ILE A 26 -1.85 -6.43 24.14
C ILE A 26 -2.17 -7.79 23.50
N LYS A 27 -3.23 -8.47 23.97
CA LYS A 27 -3.74 -9.70 23.38
C LYS A 27 -4.38 -9.45 22.02
N THR A 28 -4.27 -10.43 21.12
CA THR A 28 -4.65 -10.27 19.72
C THR A 28 -5.69 -11.28 19.29
N VAL A 29 -6.70 -10.82 18.55
CA VAL A 29 -7.71 -11.68 17.93
C VAL A 29 -7.66 -11.52 16.41
N ALA A 30 -7.39 -12.61 15.69
CA ALA A 30 -7.50 -12.65 14.24
C ALA A 30 -8.91 -13.08 13.80
N VAL A 31 -9.34 -12.55 12.66
CA VAL A 31 -10.44 -13.12 11.87
C VAL A 31 -9.90 -13.72 10.59
N PHE A 32 -10.53 -14.77 10.09
CA PHE A 32 -10.12 -15.41 8.84
C PHE A 32 -11.30 -15.97 8.05
N SER A 33 -11.18 -16.00 6.73
CA SER A 33 -12.08 -16.72 5.83
C SER A 33 -11.65 -18.19 5.66
N ASP A 34 -12.48 -19.02 5.04
CA ASP A 34 -12.12 -20.41 4.72
C ASP A 34 -10.80 -20.54 3.93
N ALA A 35 -10.53 -19.61 3.01
CA ALA A 35 -9.28 -19.59 2.25
C ALA A 35 -8.04 -19.23 3.09
N ASP A 36 -8.22 -18.48 4.18
CA ASP A 36 -7.15 -18.02 5.06
C ASP A 36 -6.96 -18.89 6.31
N LYS A 37 -7.62 -20.04 6.41
CA LYS A 37 -7.57 -20.91 7.61
C LYS A 37 -6.15 -21.19 8.12
N ASN A 38 -5.19 -21.32 7.20
CA ASN A 38 -3.79 -21.62 7.51
C ASN A 38 -2.87 -20.40 7.37
N SER A 39 -3.40 -19.19 7.18
CA SER A 39 -2.61 -17.98 6.94
C SER A 39 -1.81 -17.57 8.18
N LEU A 40 -0.68 -16.90 7.96
CA LEU A 40 0.27 -16.61 9.03
C LEU A 40 -0.33 -15.77 10.18
N HIS A 41 -1.22 -14.82 9.86
CA HIS A 41 -1.85 -13.97 10.87
C HIS A 41 -2.78 -14.74 11.82
N VAL A 42 -3.37 -15.85 11.36
CA VAL A 42 -4.17 -16.76 12.19
C VAL A 42 -3.26 -17.40 13.25
N ASN A 43 -2.15 -17.99 12.80
CA ASN A 43 -1.20 -18.69 13.67
C ASN A 43 -0.47 -17.75 14.64
N PHE A 44 -0.33 -16.46 14.30
CA PHE A 44 0.38 -15.49 15.13
C PHE A 44 -0.49 -14.84 16.19
N SER A 45 -1.81 -14.85 16.03
CA SER A 45 -2.74 -14.27 17.01
C SER A 45 -2.90 -15.13 18.26
N ASP A 46 -3.36 -14.55 19.38
CA ASP A 46 -3.67 -15.31 20.60
C ASP A 46 -4.97 -16.11 20.46
N GLU A 47 -5.94 -15.59 19.71
CA GLU A 47 -7.21 -16.24 19.37
C GLU A 47 -7.56 -15.97 17.90
N ALA A 48 -8.19 -16.93 17.23
CA ALA A 48 -8.62 -16.74 15.85
C ALA A 48 -10.02 -17.31 15.58
N PHE A 49 -10.81 -16.60 14.77
CA PHE A 49 -12.20 -16.97 14.46
C PHE A 49 -12.49 -16.96 12.96
N ASN A 50 -13.13 -18.02 12.48
CA ASN A 50 -13.63 -18.09 11.11
C ASN A 50 -14.85 -17.16 10.94
N ILE A 51 -14.82 -16.32 9.90
CA ILE A 51 -15.89 -15.37 9.53
C ILE A 51 -16.56 -15.73 8.19
N GLY A 52 -16.36 -16.92 7.66
CA GLY A 52 -17.12 -17.50 6.54
C GLY A 52 -16.33 -17.68 5.25
N GLY A 53 -17.05 -17.65 4.13
CA GLY A 53 -16.54 -18.04 2.81
C GLY A 53 -15.35 -17.23 2.31
N SER A 54 -14.64 -17.81 1.34
CA SER A 54 -13.39 -17.27 0.78
C SER A 54 -13.53 -15.87 0.16
N LEU A 55 -14.69 -15.51 -0.38
CA LEU A 55 -14.89 -14.19 -0.98
C LEU A 55 -14.96 -13.10 0.10
N PRO A 56 -14.31 -11.93 -0.08
CA PRO A 56 -14.40 -10.83 0.87
C PRO A 56 -15.83 -10.41 1.22
N SER A 57 -16.74 -10.40 0.23
CA SER A 57 -18.17 -10.09 0.41
C SER A 57 -18.91 -11.08 1.33
N GLN A 58 -18.35 -12.27 1.52
CA GLN A 58 -18.88 -13.30 2.40
C GLN A 58 -18.13 -13.36 3.74
N SER A 59 -17.05 -12.61 3.91
CA SER A 59 -16.15 -12.64 5.07
C SER A 59 -15.70 -11.24 5.51
N TYR A 60 -14.53 -10.78 5.06
CA TYR A 60 -13.85 -9.57 5.55
C TYR A 60 -14.62 -8.25 5.33
N LEU A 61 -15.63 -8.24 4.45
CA LEU A 61 -16.51 -7.08 4.23
C LEU A 61 -17.83 -7.17 5.01
N VAL A 62 -18.06 -8.24 5.77
CA VAL A 62 -19.31 -8.44 6.52
C VAL A 62 -19.16 -7.90 7.95
N ILE A 63 -19.58 -6.65 8.15
CA ILE A 63 -19.50 -5.92 9.42
C ILE A 63 -20.03 -6.75 10.60
N ASP A 64 -21.22 -7.33 10.47
CA ASP A 64 -21.88 -8.06 11.57
C ASP A 64 -21.05 -9.25 12.06
N LYS A 65 -20.33 -9.93 11.15
CA LYS A 65 -19.49 -11.07 11.54
C LYS A 65 -18.29 -10.63 12.35
N ILE A 66 -17.65 -9.53 11.97
CA ILE A 66 -16.49 -8.97 12.67
C ILE A 66 -16.91 -8.46 14.05
N ILE A 67 -18.00 -7.70 14.13
CA ILE A 67 -18.54 -7.20 15.39
C ILE A 67 -18.94 -8.36 16.32
N LYS A 68 -19.58 -9.41 15.78
CA LYS A 68 -19.92 -10.61 16.56
C LYS A 68 -18.69 -11.26 17.17
N VAL A 69 -17.59 -11.39 16.42
CA VAL A 69 -16.33 -11.93 16.94
C VAL A 69 -15.73 -11.02 18.00
N ALA A 70 -15.67 -9.70 17.75
CA ALA A 70 -15.12 -8.73 18.70
C ALA A 70 -15.85 -8.78 20.05
N LYS A 71 -17.19 -8.85 20.04
CA LYS A 71 -18.02 -9.00 21.24
C LYS A 71 -17.80 -10.35 21.93
N LYS A 72 -17.80 -11.45 21.17
CA LYS A 72 -17.60 -12.81 21.70
C LYS A 72 -16.24 -12.94 22.40
N SER A 73 -15.20 -12.36 21.83
CA SER A 73 -13.83 -12.39 22.34
C SER A 73 -13.52 -11.29 23.36
N LYS A 74 -14.48 -10.38 23.62
CA LYS A 74 -14.36 -9.23 24.53
C LYS A 74 -13.18 -8.33 24.18
N CYS A 75 -13.08 -7.95 22.91
CA CYS A 75 -12.07 -7.00 22.46
C CYS A 75 -12.42 -5.57 22.88
N ASP A 76 -11.41 -4.81 23.30
CA ASP A 76 -11.56 -3.39 23.62
C ASP A 76 -11.63 -2.55 22.34
N ALA A 77 -10.89 -2.96 21.30
CA ALA A 77 -10.76 -2.22 20.06
C ALA A 77 -10.58 -3.11 18.83
N ILE A 78 -10.82 -2.54 17.66
CA ILE A 78 -10.61 -3.16 16.35
C ILE A 78 -9.61 -2.33 15.55
N HIS A 79 -8.55 -2.97 15.06
CA HIS A 79 -7.65 -2.40 14.06
C HIS A 79 -8.05 -2.88 12.66
N PRO A 80 -8.45 -1.98 11.74
CA PRO A 80 -8.93 -2.38 10.43
C PRO A 80 -7.82 -2.59 9.40
N GLY A 81 -6.59 -2.17 9.68
CA GLY A 81 -5.48 -2.24 8.72
C GLY A 81 -5.71 -1.28 7.56
N TYR A 82 -5.52 -1.76 6.33
CA TYR A 82 -5.83 -1.04 5.09
C TYR A 82 -6.69 -1.90 4.14
N GLY A 83 -7.41 -1.26 3.21
CA GLY A 83 -8.40 -1.95 2.39
C GLY A 83 -9.58 -2.47 3.22
N PHE A 84 -10.39 -3.36 2.66
CA PHE A 84 -11.60 -3.89 3.28
C PHE A 84 -12.48 -2.80 3.92
N LEU A 85 -12.63 -2.81 5.25
CA LEU A 85 -13.51 -1.89 5.99
C LEU A 85 -12.75 -0.72 6.65
N SER A 86 -11.46 -0.54 6.36
CA SER A 86 -10.62 0.50 7.00
C SER A 86 -11.05 1.94 6.71
N GLU A 87 -11.73 2.18 5.60
CA GLU A 87 -12.30 3.49 5.24
C GLU A 87 -13.83 3.41 5.14
N ASN A 88 -14.46 2.43 5.81
CA ASN A 88 -15.90 2.25 5.80
C ASN A 88 -16.55 2.97 6.98
N THR A 89 -17.24 4.09 6.72
CA THR A 89 -17.91 4.90 7.74
C THR A 89 -18.90 4.08 8.57
N ALA A 90 -19.74 3.26 7.93
CA ALA A 90 -20.74 2.44 8.63
C ALA A 90 -20.10 1.43 9.61
N PHE A 91 -18.91 0.91 9.28
CA PHE A 91 -18.17 0.03 10.16
C PHE A 91 -17.63 0.77 11.40
N ALA A 92 -17.03 1.94 11.20
CA ALA A 92 -16.54 2.77 12.30
C ALA A 92 -17.69 3.22 13.22
N GLU A 93 -18.83 3.64 12.66
CA GLU A 93 -20.05 3.95 13.43
C GLU A 93 -20.56 2.73 14.20
N ARG A 94 -20.54 1.55 13.57
CA ARG A 94 -21.00 0.33 14.23
C ARG A 94 -20.09 -0.04 15.41
N CYS A 95 -18.78 0.14 15.28
CA CYS A 95 -17.84 -0.02 16.40
C CYS A 95 -18.22 0.91 17.57
N ALA A 96 -18.47 2.20 17.29
CA ALA A 96 -18.88 3.17 18.31
C ALA A 96 -20.20 2.79 19.01
N LYS A 97 -21.23 2.40 18.24
CA LYS A 97 -22.54 1.94 18.77
C LYS A 97 -22.40 0.72 19.70
N GLU A 98 -21.46 -0.16 19.40
CA GLU A 98 -21.20 -1.39 20.18
C GLU A 98 -20.17 -1.19 21.29
N LYS A 99 -19.69 0.06 21.50
CA LYS A 99 -18.66 0.43 22.49
C LYS A 99 -17.34 -0.32 22.31
N ILE A 100 -16.92 -0.50 21.07
CA ILE A 100 -15.64 -1.07 20.68
C ILE A 100 -14.85 0.04 19.96
N ASP A 101 -13.65 0.35 20.43
CA ASP A 101 -12.88 1.44 19.83
C ASP A 101 -12.40 1.07 18.42
N PHE A 102 -12.60 1.99 17.47
CA PHE A 102 -12.03 1.88 16.14
C PHE A 102 -10.62 2.48 16.15
N ILE A 103 -9.59 1.68 15.84
CA ILE A 103 -8.20 2.17 15.78
C ILE A 103 -7.97 2.82 14.42
N GLY A 104 -8.45 4.05 14.31
CA GLY A 104 -8.39 4.91 13.13
C GLY A 104 -9.01 6.28 13.44
N PRO A 105 -9.30 7.09 12.42
CA PRO A 105 -10.00 8.36 12.60
C PRO A 105 -11.49 8.16 12.94
N SER A 106 -12.17 9.27 13.25
CA SER A 106 -13.60 9.25 13.55
C SER A 106 -14.44 8.89 12.31
N PRO A 107 -15.67 8.33 12.48
CA PRO A 107 -16.56 8.07 11.35
C PRO A 107 -16.82 9.31 10.49
N GLU A 108 -16.96 10.48 11.13
CA GLU A 108 -17.15 11.76 10.44
C GLU A 108 -15.93 12.12 9.59
N SER A 109 -14.72 11.92 10.11
CA SER A 109 -13.48 12.16 9.34
C SER A 109 -13.37 11.22 8.14
N ILE A 110 -13.73 9.95 8.31
CA ILE A 110 -13.77 8.96 7.21
C ILE A 110 -14.77 9.39 6.14
N GLN A 111 -15.96 9.83 6.54
CA GLN A 111 -17.00 10.27 5.62
C GLN A 111 -16.59 11.53 4.84
N LEU A 112 -16.13 12.56 5.55
CA LEU A 112 -15.76 13.86 4.96
C LEU A 112 -14.62 13.72 3.95
N MET A 113 -13.65 12.86 4.23
CA MET A 113 -12.47 12.68 3.36
C MET A 113 -12.64 11.55 2.33
N GLY A 114 -13.57 10.63 2.54
CA GLY A 114 -13.90 9.56 1.60
C GLY A 114 -14.78 10.02 0.44
N ASP A 115 -15.56 11.09 0.62
CA ASP A 115 -16.32 11.71 -0.47
C ASP A 115 -15.44 12.68 -1.27
N LYS A 116 -15.33 12.45 -2.58
CA LYS A 116 -14.42 13.22 -3.45
C LYS A 116 -14.81 14.69 -3.62
N ILE A 117 -16.10 15.01 -3.57
CA ILE A 117 -16.59 16.38 -3.72
C ILE A 117 -16.32 17.13 -2.41
N THR A 118 -16.80 16.57 -1.31
CA THR A 118 -16.65 17.13 0.04
C THR A 118 -15.19 17.31 0.42
N SER A 119 -14.33 16.31 0.18
CA SER A 119 -12.89 16.39 0.46
C SER A 119 -12.20 17.50 -0.35
N ARG A 120 -12.58 17.70 -1.62
CA ARG A 120 -12.08 18.81 -2.45
C ARG A 120 -12.55 20.17 -1.95
N ASP A 121 -13.80 20.31 -1.52
CA ASP A 121 -14.32 21.56 -0.97
C ASP A 121 -13.64 21.93 0.36
N ILE A 122 -13.38 20.92 1.21
CA ILE A 122 -12.59 21.08 2.43
C ILE A 122 -11.16 21.51 2.08
N ALA A 123 -10.53 20.86 1.11
CA ALA A 123 -9.19 21.22 0.64
C ALA A 123 -9.14 22.66 0.10
N LYS A 124 -10.13 23.07 -0.71
CA LYS A 124 -10.30 24.45 -1.20
C LYS A 124 -10.41 25.44 -0.06
N THR A 125 -11.28 25.17 0.91
CA THR A 125 -11.48 26.01 2.10
C THR A 125 -10.23 26.07 2.99
N ALA A 126 -9.48 24.97 3.07
CA ALA A 126 -8.20 24.91 3.76
C ALA A 126 -7.06 25.61 2.99
N LYS A 127 -7.34 26.15 1.79
CA LYS A 127 -6.36 26.76 0.87
C LYS A 127 -5.26 25.78 0.46
N VAL A 128 -5.60 24.50 0.34
CA VAL A 128 -4.75 23.48 -0.28
C VAL A 128 -4.83 23.68 -1.80
N PRO A 129 -3.71 23.69 -2.53
CA PRO A 129 -3.74 23.78 -3.98
C PRO A 129 -4.57 22.63 -4.59
N LEU A 130 -5.51 22.96 -5.48
CA LEU A 130 -6.29 22.01 -6.27
C LEU A 130 -5.84 22.06 -7.73
N VAL A 131 -6.05 20.97 -8.47
CA VAL A 131 -5.79 20.94 -9.90
C VAL A 131 -6.61 22.07 -10.55
N PRO A 132 -5.98 23.01 -11.30
CA PRO A 132 -6.70 24.08 -11.94
C PRO A 132 -7.76 23.49 -12.86
N GLY A 133 -9.00 23.91 -12.70
CA GLY A 133 -10.12 23.35 -13.41
C GLY A 133 -11.41 24.07 -13.12
N THR A 134 -12.51 23.53 -13.63
CA THR A 134 -13.83 24.08 -13.38
C THR A 134 -14.40 23.57 -12.07
N ASP A 135 -15.12 24.44 -11.35
CA ASP A 135 -15.79 24.11 -10.08
C ASP A 135 -17.05 23.24 -10.29
N GLY A 136 -17.36 22.87 -11.53
CA GLY A 136 -18.52 22.08 -11.91
C GLY A 136 -18.61 21.92 -13.43
N GLU A 137 -19.83 21.62 -13.88
CA GLU A 137 -20.15 21.50 -15.30
C GLU A 137 -19.84 22.79 -16.07
N VAL A 138 -19.33 22.64 -17.29
CA VAL A 138 -19.04 23.75 -18.20
C VAL A 138 -20.04 23.76 -19.34
N LYS A 139 -20.65 24.92 -19.59
CA LYS A 139 -21.53 25.14 -20.74
C LYS A 139 -20.71 25.19 -22.03
N ASP A 140 -21.28 24.73 -23.14
CA ASP A 140 -20.56 24.57 -24.41
C ASP A 140 -20.03 25.89 -24.98
N ASP A 141 -20.78 26.97 -24.80
CA ASP A 141 -20.42 28.33 -25.22
C ASP A 141 -19.24 28.92 -24.42
N GLU A 142 -19.13 28.56 -23.14
CA GLU A 142 -18.05 29.02 -22.26
C GLU A 142 -16.82 28.09 -22.25
N ALA A 143 -16.97 26.85 -22.75
CA ALA A 143 -15.99 25.79 -22.61
C ALA A 143 -14.60 26.13 -23.17
N LEU A 144 -14.55 26.74 -24.37
CA LEU A 144 -13.28 27.10 -25.00
C LEU A 144 -12.58 28.25 -24.26
N ALA A 145 -13.31 29.24 -23.76
CA ALA A 145 -12.75 30.34 -22.99
C ALA A 145 -12.15 29.85 -21.68
N VAL A 146 -12.83 28.93 -21.00
CA VAL A 146 -12.34 28.29 -19.78
C VAL A 146 -11.11 27.41 -20.06
N ALA A 147 -11.13 26.64 -21.15
CA ALA A 147 -9.99 25.85 -21.60
C ALA A 147 -8.74 26.71 -21.84
N LYS A 148 -8.89 27.89 -22.48
CA LYS A 148 -7.80 28.86 -22.67
C LYS A 148 -7.25 29.38 -21.36
N LYS A 149 -8.13 29.68 -20.40
CA LYS A 149 -7.74 30.15 -19.07
C LYS A 149 -6.98 29.09 -18.26
N ILE A 150 -7.38 27.82 -18.34
CA ILE A 150 -6.67 26.69 -17.72
C ILE A 150 -5.34 26.42 -18.43
N GLY A 151 -5.35 26.55 -19.76
CA GLY A 151 -4.20 26.32 -20.64
C GLY A 151 -4.00 24.84 -20.98
N PHE A 152 -3.53 24.57 -22.20
CA PHE A 152 -3.24 23.22 -22.69
C PHE A 152 -1.87 22.70 -22.20
N PRO A 153 -1.64 21.36 -22.12
CA PRO A 153 -2.65 20.32 -22.28
C PRO A 153 -3.65 20.30 -21.11
N LEU A 154 -4.85 19.80 -21.38
CA LEU A 154 -5.95 19.69 -20.42
C LEU A 154 -6.69 18.36 -20.57
N MET A 155 -7.50 18.01 -19.58
CA MET A 155 -8.34 16.83 -19.57
C MET A 155 -9.80 17.26 -19.49
N ILE A 156 -10.62 16.80 -20.43
CA ILE A 156 -12.08 16.87 -20.36
C ILE A 156 -12.55 15.60 -19.66
N LYS A 157 -13.39 15.73 -18.64
CA LYS A 157 -13.90 14.59 -17.84
C LYS A 157 -15.42 14.67 -17.71
N ALA A 158 -16.10 13.53 -17.79
CA ALA A 158 -17.53 13.43 -17.51
C ALA A 158 -17.80 13.49 -16.00
N SER A 159 -18.81 14.26 -15.58
CA SER A 159 -19.19 14.43 -14.16
C SER A 159 -19.62 13.11 -13.49
N ALA A 160 -20.24 12.21 -14.24
CA ALA A 160 -20.68 10.89 -13.77
C ALA A 160 -19.71 9.74 -14.11
N GLY A 161 -18.53 10.06 -14.69
CA GLY A 161 -17.60 9.07 -15.24
C GLY A 161 -16.70 8.41 -14.20
N GLY A 162 -16.59 7.08 -14.27
CA GLY A 162 -15.62 6.28 -13.51
C GLY A 162 -14.89 5.27 -14.41
N GLY A 163 -13.66 4.93 -14.05
CA GLY A 163 -12.92 3.83 -14.70
C GLY A 163 -12.41 4.09 -16.12
N GLY A 164 -12.06 5.34 -16.46
CA GLY A 164 -11.44 5.67 -17.76
C GLY A 164 -12.41 6.13 -18.85
N LYS A 165 -13.72 5.91 -18.67
CA LYS A 165 -14.76 6.25 -19.66
C LYS A 165 -15.14 7.73 -19.57
N GLY A 166 -15.29 8.40 -20.71
CA GLY A 166 -15.66 9.81 -20.78
C GLY A 166 -14.55 10.78 -20.36
N MET A 167 -13.28 10.39 -20.51
CA MET A 167 -12.11 11.26 -20.28
C MET A 167 -11.32 11.46 -21.56
N ARG A 168 -10.96 12.69 -21.90
CA ARG A 168 -10.18 13.02 -23.11
C ARG A 168 -9.08 14.03 -22.84
N LEU A 169 -7.85 13.62 -23.14
CA LEU A 169 -6.69 14.50 -23.16
C LEU A 169 -6.72 15.37 -24.41
N VAL A 170 -6.72 16.68 -24.22
CA VAL A 170 -6.62 17.67 -25.29
C VAL A 170 -5.27 18.36 -25.19
N LYS A 171 -4.42 18.15 -26.19
CA LYS A 171 -3.04 18.66 -26.20
C LYS A 171 -2.92 20.08 -26.75
N LYS A 172 -3.81 20.47 -27.65
CA LYS A 172 -3.81 21.77 -28.34
C LYS A 172 -5.23 22.26 -28.58
N GLU A 173 -5.36 23.57 -28.72
CA GLU A 173 -6.65 24.24 -28.89
C GLU A 173 -7.47 23.72 -30.08
N SER A 174 -6.81 23.44 -31.21
CA SER A 174 -7.47 22.95 -32.43
C SER A 174 -8.26 21.65 -32.23
N ASP A 175 -7.91 20.86 -31.22
CA ASP A 175 -8.52 19.55 -30.96
C ASP A 175 -9.64 19.63 -29.91
N PHE A 176 -9.90 20.83 -29.37
CA PHE A 176 -10.80 21.01 -28.24
C PHE A 176 -12.26 20.73 -28.58
N GLU A 177 -12.81 21.37 -29.62
CA GLU A 177 -14.23 21.23 -29.98
C GLU A 177 -14.61 19.80 -30.38
N SER A 178 -13.73 19.11 -31.10
CA SER A 178 -13.94 17.71 -31.47
C SER A 178 -13.89 16.82 -30.23
N SER A 179 -12.93 17.05 -29.33
CA SER A 179 -12.80 16.31 -28.06
C SER A 179 -13.97 16.54 -27.12
N LEU A 180 -14.50 17.76 -27.04
CA LEU A 180 -15.66 18.13 -26.23
C LEU A 180 -16.90 17.35 -26.67
N ARG A 181 -17.22 17.38 -27.98
CA ARG A 181 -18.35 16.66 -28.55
C ARG A 181 -18.25 15.15 -28.32
N MET A 182 -17.06 14.58 -28.54
CA MET A 182 -16.84 13.15 -28.31
C MET A 182 -16.97 12.77 -26.83
N ALA A 183 -16.41 13.56 -25.91
CA ALA A 183 -16.52 13.31 -24.47
C ALA A 183 -17.99 13.36 -24.00
N LYS A 184 -18.77 14.35 -24.45
CA LYS A 184 -20.21 14.44 -24.16
C LYS A 184 -21.01 13.26 -24.72
N SER A 185 -20.75 12.88 -25.96
CA SER A 185 -21.44 11.74 -26.59
C SER A 185 -21.16 10.43 -25.85
N GLU A 186 -19.92 10.21 -25.44
CA GLU A 186 -19.51 9.05 -24.65
C GLU A 186 -20.14 9.06 -23.25
N ALA A 187 -20.15 10.22 -22.58
CA ALA A 187 -20.77 10.40 -21.27
C ALA A 187 -22.28 10.14 -21.31
N LYS A 188 -22.96 10.70 -22.32
CA LYS A 188 -24.40 10.48 -22.56
C LYS A 188 -24.73 9.01 -22.80
N SER A 189 -23.95 8.35 -23.66
CA SER A 189 -24.14 6.93 -23.98
C SER A 189 -23.89 6.01 -22.78
N ALA A 190 -22.83 6.29 -22.00
CA ALA A 190 -22.42 5.42 -20.90
C ALA A 190 -23.19 5.67 -19.60
N PHE A 191 -23.61 6.92 -19.34
CA PHE A 191 -24.11 7.35 -18.02
C PHE A 191 -25.42 8.15 -18.08
N ASN A 192 -26.02 8.31 -19.27
CA ASN A 192 -27.21 9.14 -19.49
C ASN A 192 -27.07 10.57 -18.91
N ASN A 193 -25.84 11.09 -18.91
CA ASN A 193 -25.45 12.39 -18.38
C ASN A 193 -24.30 12.95 -19.24
N ASP A 194 -24.51 14.10 -19.89
CA ASP A 194 -23.53 14.77 -20.75
C ASP A 194 -22.80 15.94 -20.07
N ALA A 195 -22.97 16.09 -18.75
CA ALA A 195 -22.23 17.06 -17.97
C ALA A 195 -20.73 16.74 -17.97
N ILE A 196 -19.92 17.75 -18.25
CA ILE A 196 -18.47 17.64 -18.35
C ILE A 196 -17.79 18.78 -17.59
N PHE A 197 -16.60 18.49 -17.08
CA PHE A 197 -15.72 19.45 -16.43
C PHE A 197 -14.32 19.40 -17.05
N ILE A 198 -13.59 20.50 -16.93
CA ILE A 198 -12.27 20.67 -17.54
C ILE A 198 -11.24 20.84 -16.43
N GLU A 199 -10.16 20.05 -16.47
CA GLU A 199 -9.04 20.17 -15.54
C GLU A 199 -7.72 20.26 -16.30
N LYS A 200 -6.73 20.92 -15.71
CA LYS A 200 -5.36 20.91 -16.21
C LYS A 200 -4.85 19.47 -16.26
N PHE A 201 -4.24 19.10 -17.38
CA PHE A 201 -3.51 17.85 -17.47
C PHE A 201 -2.10 18.07 -16.94
N ILE A 202 -1.74 17.33 -15.90
CA ILE A 202 -0.38 17.37 -15.35
C ILE A 202 0.45 16.38 -16.15
N GLU A 203 1.39 16.91 -16.93
CA GLU A 203 2.34 16.10 -17.69
C GLU A 203 3.41 15.52 -16.78
N GLU A 204 3.75 14.25 -17.03
CA GLU A 204 4.77 13.50 -16.29
C GLU A 204 4.65 13.70 -14.77
N PRO A 205 3.46 13.48 -14.19
CA PRO A 205 3.25 13.84 -12.81
C PRO A 205 4.00 12.88 -11.90
N ARG A 206 4.47 13.42 -10.77
CA ARG A 206 4.85 12.65 -9.61
C ARG A 206 3.66 12.45 -8.69
N HIS A 207 3.57 11.27 -8.09
CA HIS A 207 2.64 11.00 -7.00
C HIS A 207 3.38 11.15 -5.68
N ILE A 208 3.15 12.25 -4.98
CA ILE A 208 3.79 12.58 -3.70
C ILE A 208 2.73 12.57 -2.61
N GLU A 209 3.04 11.97 -1.48
CA GLU A 209 2.07 11.87 -0.40
C GLU A 209 2.70 12.18 0.96
N ILE A 210 1.94 12.78 1.88
CA ILE A 210 2.41 13.20 3.19
C ILE A 210 1.78 12.35 4.28
N GLN A 211 2.61 11.66 5.06
CA GLN A 211 2.15 10.94 6.26
C GLN A 211 1.76 11.94 7.35
N ILE A 212 0.59 11.76 7.94
CA ILE A 212 0.15 12.51 9.13
C ILE A 212 -0.14 11.58 10.31
N LEU A 213 0.07 12.10 11.51
CA LEU A 213 -0.41 11.54 12.77
C LEU A 213 -1.14 12.63 13.56
N GLY A 214 -2.36 12.34 14.02
CA GLY A 214 -3.13 13.25 14.88
C GLY A 214 -3.59 12.56 16.17
N ASP A 215 -3.58 13.26 17.30
CA ASP A 215 -4.18 12.76 18.54
C ASP A 215 -5.59 13.31 18.79
N LYS A 216 -6.31 12.69 19.72
CA LYS A 216 -7.66 13.11 20.15
C LYS A 216 -7.68 14.48 20.87
N LYS A 217 -6.53 15.15 21.03
CA LYS A 217 -6.40 16.48 21.67
C LYS A 217 -6.10 17.59 20.66
N GLY A 218 -6.19 17.29 19.36
CA GLY A 218 -6.00 18.25 18.28
C GLY A 218 -4.54 18.50 17.89
N ASN A 219 -3.58 17.76 18.47
CA ASN A 219 -2.20 17.81 17.98
C ASN A 219 -2.09 17.00 16.70
N VAL A 220 -1.46 17.58 15.68
CA VAL A 220 -1.21 16.91 14.40
C VAL A 220 0.21 17.21 13.96
N ILE A 221 0.92 16.18 13.51
CA ILE A 221 2.27 16.25 12.93
C ILE A 221 2.28 15.57 11.56
N HIS A 222 3.25 15.93 10.72
CA HIS A 222 3.60 15.15 9.53
C HIS A 222 4.90 14.39 9.74
N LEU A 223 5.02 13.22 9.11
CA LEU A 223 6.23 12.38 9.10
C LEU A 223 6.91 12.41 7.73
N PHE A 224 6.95 13.60 7.15
CA PHE A 224 7.45 13.88 5.78
C PHE A 224 6.67 13.17 4.67
N GLU A 225 7.21 13.24 3.46
CA GLU A 225 6.61 12.72 2.24
C GLU A 225 7.17 11.37 1.81
N ARG A 226 6.40 10.70 0.95
CA ARG A 226 6.82 9.55 0.16
C ARG A 226 6.64 9.84 -1.33
N GLU A 227 7.53 9.29 -2.13
CA GLU A 227 7.46 9.23 -3.59
C GLU A 227 6.86 7.90 -4.00
N CYS A 228 5.71 7.95 -4.66
CA CYS A 228 4.92 6.79 -5.06
C CYS A 228 4.67 6.76 -6.57
N SER A 229 5.54 7.41 -7.36
CA SER A 229 5.39 7.54 -8.81
C SER A 229 5.59 6.25 -9.58
N ILE A 230 6.31 5.26 -9.06
CA ILE A 230 6.48 3.99 -9.76
C ILE A 230 5.19 3.16 -9.64
N GLN A 231 4.36 3.27 -10.68
CA GLN A 231 3.02 2.70 -10.71
C GLN A 231 2.78 1.87 -11.97
N ARG A 232 1.90 0.88 -11.84
CA ARG A 232 1.33 0.13 -12.95
C ARG A 232 -0.18 0.19 -12.87
N ARG A 233 -0.85 0.68 -13.93
CA ARG A 233 -2.32 0.83 -13.97
C ARG A 233 -2.86 1.55 -12.72
N HIS A 234 -2.18 2.63 -12.31
CA HIS A 234 -2.48 3.42 -11.11
C HIS A 234 -2.31 2.68 -9.76
N GLN A 235 -1.69 1.50 -9.75
CA GLN A 235 -1.30 0.81 -8.52
C GLN A 235 0.18 1.05 -8.24
N LYS A 236 0.51 1.46 -7.02
CA LYS A 236 1.88 1.67 -6.55
C LYS A 236 2.63 0.33 -6.50
N VAL A 237 3.88 0.33 -6.98
CA VAL A 237 4.73 -0.87 -7.09
C VAL A 237 6.02 -0.71 -6.29
N VAL A 238 6.62 0.49 -6.37
CA VAL A 238 7.80 0.89 -5.60
C VAL A 238 7.57 2.27 -5.02
N GLU A 239 7.91 2.42 -3.75
CA GLU A 239 7.77 3.66 -3.00
C GLU A 239 9.10 4.00 -2.32
N GLU A 240 9.41 5.28 -2.18
CA GLU A 240 10.61 5.72 -1.47
C GLU A 240 10.40 6.95 -0.59
N ALA A 241 11.20 7.07 0.46
CA ALA A 241 11.16 8.19 1.40
C ALA A 241 12.58 8.61 1.80
N PRO A 242 12.89 9.92 1.82
CA PRO A 242 12.10 11.03 1.24
C PRO A 242 12.03 10.96 -0.30
N SER A 243 11.22 11.82 -0.93
CA SER A 243 11.20 11.91 -2.40
C SER A 243 12.47 12.57 -2.95
N PRO A 244 13.11 12.01 -3.99
CA PRO A 244 14.22 12.67 -4.69
C PRO A 244 13.75 13.87 -5.54
N GLY A 245 12.46 13.97 -5.84
CA GLY A 245 11.88 15.03 -6.68
C GLY A 245 11.30 16.21 -5.89
N VAL A 246 11.53 16.29 -4.58
CA VAL A 246 10.95 17.32 -3.71
C VAL A 246 12.05 18.10 -3.00
N SER A 247 12.18 19.39 -3.31
CA SER A 247 13.07 20.31 -2.59
C SER A 247 12.67 20.47 -1.11
N GLU A 248 13.61 20.87 -0.27
CA GLU A 248 13.34 21.13 1.16
C GLU A 248 12.25 22.20 1.36
N LYS A 249 12.23 23.23 0.49
CA LYS A 249 11.21 24.28 0.49
C LYS A 249 9.83 23.71 0.24
N THR A 250 9.68 22.90 -0.80
CA THR A 250 8.40 22.27 -1.16
C THR A 250 7.96 21.25 -0.12
N ARG A 251 8.89 20.45 0.41
CA ARG A 251 8.65 19.52 1.52
C ARG A 251 8.04 20.20 2.73
N LYS A 252 8.64 21.30 3.20
CA LYS A 252 8.11 22.10 4.33
C LYS A 252 6.71 22.63 4.03
N LYS A 253 6.48 23.12 2.81
CA LYS A 253 5.19 23.65 2.37
C LYS A 253 4.11 22.56 2.33
N MET A 254 4.39 21.42 1.71
CA MET A 254 3.46 20.27 1.64
C MET A 254 3.14 19.72 3.03
N GLY A 255 4.15 19.56 3.89
CA GLY A 255 3.97 19.12 5.27
C GLY A 255 3.05 20.04 6.08
N ALA A 256 3.28 21.36 6.00
CA ALA A 256 2.43 22.34 6.68
C ALA A 256 0.98 22.34 6.17
N ILE A 257 0.79 22.17 4.85
CA ILE A 257 -0.52 22.09 4.23
C ILE A 257 -1.27 20.82 4.65
N ALA A 258 -0.61 19.67 4.66
CA ALA A 258 -1.20 18.41 5.10
C ALA A 258 -1.64 18.46 6.57
N VAL A 259 -0.80 19.02 7.46
CA VAL A 259 -1.15 19.25 8.87
C VAL A 259 -2.35 20.19 9.00
N LYS A 260 -2.40 21.26 8.20
CA LYS A 260 -3.52 22.21 8.21
C LYS A 260 -4.82 21.55 7.78
N LEU A 261 -4.80 20.75 6.72
CA LEU A 261 -5.95 20.00 6.21
C LEU A 261 -6.47 19.02 7.28
N ALA A 262 -5.58 18.23 7.87
CA ALA A 262 -5.90 17.29 8.94
C ALA A 262 -6.51 17.97 10.17
N LYS A 263 -5.97 19.12 10.60
CA LYS A 263 -6.56 19.91 11.70
C LYS A 263 -7.96 20.44 11.37
N LYS A 264 -8.20 20.83 10.11
CA LYS A 264 -9.50 21.36 9.67
C LYS A 264 -10.63 20.34 9.83
N VAL A 265 -10.32 19.05 9.69
CA VAL A 265 -11.27 17.95 9.86
C VAL A 265 -11.16 17.25 11.22
N SER A 266 -10.44 17.85 12.18
CA SER A 266 -10.21 17.27 13.51
C SER A 266 -9.65 15.84 13.47
N TYR A 267 -8.75 15.59 12.51
CA TYR A 267 -8.24 14.26 12.22
C TYR A 267 -7.41 13.68 13.39
N HIS A 268 -7.61 12.40 13.67
CA HIS A 268 -6.79 11.62 14.59
C HIS A 268 -6.49 10.22 14.04
N GLY A 269 -5.46 9.58 14.59
CA GLY A 269 -4.90 8.34 14.06
C GLY A 269 -3.83 8.62 12.99
N ALA A 270 -3.60 7.64 12.12
CA ALA A 270 -2.70 7.77 10.97
C ALA A 270 -3.50 7.91 9.69
N GLY A 271 -3.08 8.84 8.84
CA GLY A 271 -3.64 9.05 7.52
C GLY A 271 -2.57 9.59 6.57
N THR A 272 -2.94 9.74 5.30
CA THR A 272 -2.03 10.25 4.28
C THR A 272 -2.76 11.24 3.38
N VAL A 273 -2.14 12.38 3.12
CA VAL A 273 -2.62 13.36 2.13
C VAL A 273 -1.84 13.17 0.83
N GLU A 274 -2.51 12.79 -0.23
CA GLU A 274 -1.91 12.53 -1.54
C GLU A 274 -1.97 13.75 -2.46
N PHE A 275 -0.91 13.94 -3.24
CA PHE A 275 -0.76 15.03 -4.18
C PHE A 275 -0.26 14.50 -5.53
N ILE A 276 -0.76 15.12 -6.59
CA ILE A 276 -0.14 15.05 -7.91
C ILE A 276 0.78 16.26 -8.06
N MET A 277 2.03 16.07 -8.45
CA MET A 277 3.03 17.14 -8.55
C MET A 277 3.67 17.16 -9.93
N ASP A 278 3.76 18.33 -10.55
CA ASP A 278 4.50 18.48 -11.81
C ASP A 278 6.03 18.51 -11.58
N GLN A 279 6.80 18.43 -12.67
CA GLN A 279 8.26 18.48 -12.59
C GLN A 279 8.82 19.85 -12.16
N LYS A 280 7.97 20.88 -11.99
CA LYS A 280 8.31 22.21 -11.48
C LYS A 280 7.94 22.38 -10.00
N GLU A 281 7.59 21.28 -9.32
CA GLU A 281 7.15 21.25 -7.92
C GLU A 281 5.83 21.99 -7.64
N ASN A 282 4.99 22.22 -8.66
CA ASN A 282 3.60 22.60 -8.42
C ASN A 282 2.81 21.34 -8.07
N PHE A 283 2.32 21.28 -6.84
CA PHE A 283 1.56 20.14 -6.32
C PHE A 283 0.09 20.50 -6.15
N TYR A 284 -0.78 19.51 -6.30
CA TYR A 284 -2.22 19.64 -6.24
C TYR A 284 -2.80 18.45 -5.47
N PHE A 285 -3.72 18.73 -4.55
CA PHE A 285 -4.38 17.71 -3.74
C PHE A 285 -5.14 16.72 -4.63
N LEU A 286 -4.93 15.44 -4.36
CA LEU A 286 -5.59 14.35 -5.04
C LEU A 286 -6.68 13.75 -4.15
N GLU A 287 -6.28 13.22 -2.99
CA GLU A 287 -7.17 12.63 -2.01
C GLU A 287 -6.50 12.56 -0.63
N MET A 288 -7.23 12.08 0.36
CA MET A 288 -6.68 11.75 1.67
C MET A 288 -7.14 10.36 2.07
N ASN A 289 -6.19 9.43 2.22
CA ASN A 289 -6.52 8.11 2.76
C ASN A 289 -6.62 8.19 4.28
N THR A 290 -7.75 7.74 4.80
CA THR A 290 -8.12 7.88 6.21
C THR A 290 -7.67 6.68 7.05
N ARG A 291 -6.50 6.13 6.73
CA ARG A 291 -5.96 4.88 7.27
C ARG A 291 -4.45 4.83 7.14
N VAL A 292 -3.84 3.82 7.76
CA VAL A 292 -2.46 3.41 7.42
C VAL A 292 -2.38 2.94 5.96
N GLN A 293 -1.22 3.12 5.33
CA GLN A 293 -0.95 2.68 3.97
C GLN A 293 0.08 1.53 3.96
N VAL A 294 0.18 0.85 2.81
CA VAL A 294 1.08 -0.30 2.61
C VAL A 294 2.53 0.13 2.85
N GLU A 295 2.88 1.28 2.29
CA GLU A 295 4.17 1.98 2.25
C GLU A 295 4.50 2.79 3.53
N HIS A 296 3.74 2.63 4.61
CA HIS A 296 4.13 3.25 5.90
C HIS A 296 5.54 2.85 6.40
N PRO A 297 6.08 1.63 6.14
CA PRO A 297 7.38 1.23 6.69
C PRO A 297 8.55 2.11 6.24
N ILE A 298 8.56 2.64 5.01
CA ILE A 298 9.66 3.54 4.57
C ILE A 298 9.69 4.83 5.38
N THR A 299 8.53 5.35 5.80
CA THR A 299 8.44 6.46 6.74
C THR A 299 8.95 6.07 8.13
N GLU A 300 8.60 4.87 8.62
CA GLU A 300 9.12 4.36 9.89
C GLU A 300 10.65 4.23 9.86
N MET A 301 11.22 3.75 8.74
CA MET A 301 12.66 3.55 8.59
C MET A 301 13.45 4.87 8.62
N ILE A 302 12.94 5.95 8.00
CA ILE A 302 13.65 7.24 7.99
C ILE A 302 13.41 8.08 9.25
N THR A 303 12.29 7.88 9.96
CA THR A 303 11.94 8.68 11.16
C THR A 303 12.22 7.96 12.47
N GLY A 304 12.20 6.63 12.48
CA GLY A 304 12.24 5.77 13.66
C GLY A 304 10.94 5.75 14.48
N ILE A 305 9.86 6.29 13.93
CA ILE A 305 8.55 6.35 14.60
C ILE A 305 7.74 5.14 14.16
N ASP A 306 7.30 4.33 15.11
CA ASP A 306 6.41 3.19 14.88
C ASP A 306 4.95 3.68 14.74
N ILE A 307 4.49 3.77 13.49
CA ILE A 307 3.20 4.37 13.14
C ILE A 307 2.05 3.55 13.73
N VAL A 308 2.12 2.22 13.66
CA VAL A 308 1.05 1.34 14.15
C VAL A 308 0.95 1.38 15.67
N LYS A 309 2.08 1.45 16.40
CA LYS A 309 2.04 1.68 17.86
C LYS A 309 1.46 3.03 18.21
N GLU A 310 1.82 4.09 17.48
CA GLU A 310 1.21 5.41 17.71
C GLU A 310 -0.30 5.39 17.45
N MET A 311 -0.78 4.73 16.39
CA MET A 311 -2.22 4.55 16.16
C MET A 311 -2.93 3.93 17.36
N ILE A 312 -2.39 2.84 17.92
CA ILE A 312 -2.95 2.17 19.11
C ILE A 312 -2.95 3.10 20.32
N ARG A 313 -1.84 3.82 20.56
CA ARG A 313 -1.70 4.76 21.69
C ARG A 313 -2.67 5.93 21.57
N ILE A 314 -2.78 6.53 20.39
CA ILE A 314 -3.72 7.61 20.07
C ILE A 314 -5.16 7.15 20.30
N SER A 315 -5.50 5.95 19.82
CA SER A 315 -6.83 5.37 20.00
C SER A 315 -7.17 5.22 21.50
N CYS A 316 -6.21 4.79 22.32
CA CYS A 316 -6.30 4.75 23.79
C CYS A 316 -6.42 6.14 24.47
N GLY A 317 -6.42 7.25 23.73
CA GLY A 317 -6.53 8.61 24.25
C GLY A 317 -5.21 9.24 24.72
N HIS A 318 -4.07 8.60 24.44
CA HIS A 318 -2.77 9.21 24.71
C HIS A 318 -2.49 10.37 23.74
N LYS A 319 -1.70 11.35 24.20
CA LYS A 319 -1.12 12.38 23.34
C LYS A 319 -0.10 11.75 22.40
N LEU A 320 0.17 12.39 21.26
CA LEU A 320 1.32 12.04 20.41
C LEU A 320 2.59 11.95 21.26
N SER A 321 3.37 10.87 21.07
CA SER A 321 4.63 10.69 21.80
C SER A 321 5.73 11.66 21.38
N ILE A 322 5.55 12.32 20.22
CA ILE A 322 6.55 13.18 19.58
C ILE A 322 5.92 14.48 19.08
N LYS A 323 6.71 15.57 19.06
CA LYS A 323 6.32 16.86 18.48
C LYS A 323 6.98 17.06 17.13
N GLN A 324 6.40 17.92 16.29
CA GLN A 324 6.90 18.16 14.92
C GLN A 324 8.39 18.51 14.86
N LYS A 325 8.88 19.30 15.81
CA LYS A 325 10.29 19.73 15.88
C LYS A 325 11.29 18.61 16.15
N ASP A 326 10.81 17.49 16.69
CA ASP A 326 11.64 16.34 17.06
C ASP A 326 11.65 15.28 15.93
N VAL A 327 10.87 15.49 14.87
CA VAL A 327 10.81 14.59 13.70
C VAL A 327 11.93 14.99 12.72
N SER A 328 12.85 14.04 12.46
CA SER A 328 13.99 14.23 11.56
C SER A 328 14.04 13.13 10.50
N ILE A 329 14.51 13.46 9.30
CA ILE A 329 14.84 12.46 8.27
C ILE A 329 16.23 11.90 8.56
N ARG A 330 16.35 10.57 8.59
CA ARG A 330 17.63 9.86 8.67
C ARG A 330 17.74 8.91 7.49
N GLY A 331 18.69 9.16 6.60
CA GLY A 331 18.94 8.34 5.42
C GLY A 331 17.78 8.31 4.43
N HIS A 332 17.70 7.23 3.67
CA HIS A 332 16.73 7.01 2.60
C HIS A 332 16.20 5.58 2.66
N ALA A 333 14.91 5.39 2.43
CA ALA A 333 14.28 4.08 2.44
C ALA A 333 13.49 3.83 1.17
N ILE A 334 13.50 2.58 0.69
CA ILE A 334 12.78 2.12 -0.51
C ILE A 334 12.00 0.87 -0.13
N GLU A 335 10.73 0.81 -0.54
CA GLU A 335 9.87 -0.36 -0.45
C GLU A 335 9.59 -0.90 -1.86
N CYS A 336 9.64 -2.22 -2.01
CA CYS A 336 9.11 -2.89 -3.19
C CYS A 336 8.06 -3.92 -2.78
N ARG A 337 6.92 -3.89 -3.47
CA ARG A 337 5.86 -4.88 -3.31
C ARG A 337 6.19 -6.14 -4.09
N ILE A 338 6.34 -7.25 -3.40
CA ILE A 338 6.55 -8.56 -4.02
C ILE A 338 5.18 -9.19 -4.28
N CYS A 339 4.82 -9.36 -5.54
CA CYS A 339 3.52 -9.88 -5.96
C CYS A 339 3.64 -11.21 -6.68
N ALA A 340 2.66 -12.09 -6.51
CA ALA A 340 2.46 -13.29 -7.32
C ALA A 340 1.88 -12.92 -8.68
N GLU A 341 2.64 -12.19 -9.48
CA GLU A 341 2.28 -11.77 -10.83
C GLU A 341 3.40 -12.21 -11.79
N ASP A 342 3.03 -12.43 -13.06
CA ASP A 342 3.97 -12.76 -14.14
C ASP A 342 4.23 -11.56 -15.06
N PRO A 343 5.30 -10.76 -14.84
CA PRO A 343 5.57 -9.56 -15.66
C PRO A 343 5.64 -9.86 -17.17
N ASP A 344 6.07 -11.07 -17.56
CA ASP A 344 6.18 -11.49 -18.95
C ASP A 344 4.81 -11.65 -19.63
N ASN A 345 3.78 -11.93 -18.83
CA ASN A 345 2.43 -12.18 -19.30
C ASN A 345 1.48 -11.09 -18.77
N ASN A 346 1.86 -9.82 -19.01
CA ASN A 346 1.08 -8.64 -18.61
C ASN A 346 0.75 -8.61 -17.11
N PHE A 347 1.63 -9.21 -16.29
CA PHE A 347 1.49 -9.38 -14.83
C PHE A 347 0.15 -10.02 -14.45
N LEU A 348 -0.22 -11.10 -15.15
CA LEU A 348 -1.33 -11.93 -14.70
C LEU A 348 -1.00 -12.54 -13.33
N PRO A 349 -1.98 -12.57 -12.39
CA PRO A 349 -1.80 -13.26 -11.12
C PRO A 349 -1.45 -14.73 -11.30
N THR A 350 -0.54 -15.25 -10.46
CA THR A 350 -0.07 -16.64 -10.50
C THR A 350 -0.36 -17.35 -9.17
N PRO A 351 -1.61 -17.81 -8.96
CA PRO A 351 -1.95 -18.58 -7.77
C PRO A 351 -1.19 -19.92 -7.76
N GLY A 352 -0.94 -20.46 -6.58
CA GLY A 352 -0.17 -21.69 -6.43
C GLY A 352 0.27 -21.92 -4.99
N THR A 353 1.09 -22.94 -4.78
CA THR A 353 1.65 -23.24 -3.46
C THR A 353 3.09 -22.74 -3.41
N ILE A 354 3.44 -22.02 -2.35
CA ILE A 354 4.82 -21.65 -2.07
C ILE A 354 5.58 -22.91 -1.64
N ASN A 355 6.39 -23.45 -2.53
CA ASN A 355 7.17 -24.66 -2.27
C ASN A 355 8.37 -24.36 -1.39
N TYR A 356 8.97 -23.19 -1.57
CA TYR A 356 10.10 -22.74 -0.79
C TYR A 356 10.17 -21.21 -0.76
N VAL A 357 10.41 -20.64 0.40
CA VAL A 357 10.67 -19.21 0.58
C VAL A 357 11.90 -19.02 1.46
N LYS A 358 12.83 -18.17 0.99
CA LYS A 358 13.97 -17.67 1.76
C LYS A 358 14.00 -16.16 1.62
N ALA A 359 13.57 -15.47 2.68
CA ALA A 359 13.59 -14.02 2.73
C ALA A 359 15.04 -13.49 2.89
N PRO A 360 15.37 -12.34 2.28
CA PRO A 360 16.67 -11.70 2.46
C PRO A 360 16.78 -11.11 3.86
N GLN A 361 18.02 -10.95 4.34
CA GLN A 361 18.33 -10.47 5.68
C GLN A 361 19.51 -9.48 5.66
N GLY A 362 19.95 -9.06 6.84
CA GLY A 362 21.15 -8.23 7.02
C GLY A 362 20.86 -6.74 7.29
N PRO A 363 21.90 -5.94 7.54
CA PRO A 363 21.76 -4.56 7.97
C PRO A 363 20.95 -3.70 6.99
N GLY A 364 19.96 -2.99 7.53
CA GLY A 364 19.09 -2.09 6.77
C GLY A 364 18.09 -2.80 5.86
N VAL A 365 17.83 -4.11 6.05
CA VAL A 365 16.78 -4.86 5.32
C VAL A 365 15.67 -5.24 6.31
N ARG A 366 14.43 -4.91 5.96
CA ARG A 366 13.20 -5.26 6.68
C ARG A 366 12.27 -6.01 5.72
N ILE A 367 11.62 -7.05 6.22
CA ILE A 367 10.61 -7.82 5.49
C ILE A 367 9.32 -7.86 6.29
N ASP A 368 8.27 -7.33 5.69
CA ASP A 368 6.90 -7.45 6.17
C ASP A 368 6.19 -8.45 5.24
N SER A 369 5.91 -9.66 5.74
CA SER A 369 5.40 -10.77 4.92
C SER A 369 4.47 -11.68 5.69
N SER A 370 3.56 -12.33 4.97
CA SER A 370 2.74 -13.45 5.44
C SER A 370 3.11 -14.79 4.79
N LEU A 371 4.26 -14.88 4.09
CA LEU A 371 4.70 -16.09 3.42
C LEU A 371 5.36 -17.08 4.38
N PHE A 372 5.15 -18.38 4.09
CA PHE A 372 5.85 -19.51 4.69
C PHE A 372 5.81 -20.70 3.72
N ASN A 373 6.67 -21.70 3.92
CA ASN A 373 6.69 -22.91 3.09
C ASN A 373 5.34 -23.66 3.22
N GLY A 374 4.72 -23.98 2.08
CA GLY A 374 3.40 -24.60 2.01
C GLY A 374 2.23 -23.62 1.97
N TYR A 375 2.47 -22.31 2.04
CA TYR A 375 1.41 -21.31 1.91
C TYR A 375 0.73 -21.38 0.54
N LYS A 376 -0.60 -21.36 0.50
CA LYS A 376 -1.39 -21.40 -0.73
C LYS A 376 -1.82 -20.00 -1.14
N VAL A 377 -1.24 -19.49 -2.21
CA VAL A 377 -1.65 -18.26 -2.89
C VAL A 377 -2.93 -18.54 -3.67
N THR A 378 -3.99 -17.78 -3.37
CA THR A 378 -5.32 -17.96 -3.98
C THR A 378 -5.65 -16.79 -4.92
N THR A 379 -6.71 -16.94 -5.71
CA THR A 379 -7.24 -15.88 -6.58
C THR A 379 -8.27 -14.98 -5.89
N PHE A 380 -8.60 -15.24 -4.63
CA PHE A 380 -9.66 -14.51 -3.90
C PHE A 380 -9.22 -13.13 -3.40
N TYR A 381 -7.90 -12.91 -3.32
CA TYR A 381 -7.30 -11.71 -2.70
C TYR A 381 -6.25 -11.09 -3.61
N ASP A 382 -5.79 -9.91 -3.21
CA ASP A 382 -4.67 -9.21 -3.83
C ASP A 382 -3.41 -10.11 -3.95
N PRO A 383 -2.66 -10.04 -5.07
CA PRO A 383 -1.51 -10.90 -5.32
C PRO A 383 -0.27 -10.51 -4.51
N MET A 384 -0.27 -9.45 -3.70
CA MET A 384 0.87 -9.08 -2.87
C MET A 384 1.18 -10.16 -1.83
N LEU A 385 2.44 -10.60 -1.84
CA LEU A 385 2.97 -11.67 -1.00
C LEU A 385 3.78 -11.15 0.18
N ALA A 386 4.57 -10.10 -0.08
CA ALA A 386 5.48 -9.51 0.89
C ALA A 386 5.84 -8.08 0.47
N LYS A 387 6.40 -7.34 1.42
CA LYS A 387 7.05 -6.06 1.20
C LYS A 387 8.50 -6.20 1.59
N ILE A 388 9.39 -5.80 0.69
CA ILE A 388 10.81 -5.64 1.00
C ILE A 388 11.11 -4.18 1.18
N ILE A 389 11.64 -3.84 2.35
CA ILE A 389 11.96 -2.49 2.73
C ILE A 389 13.43 -2.43 3.03
N VAL A 390 14.13 -1.49 2.39
CA VAL A 390 15.54 -1.24 2.71
C VAL A 390 15.73 0.19 3.15
N TRP A 391 16.76 0.39 3.96
CA TRP A 391 17.23 1.70 4.38
C TRP A 391 18.72 1.84 4.05
N GLY A 392 19.15 3.01 3.60
CA GLY A 392 20.54 3.38 3.38
C GLY A 392 20.85 4.78 3.89
N GLN A 393 22.14 5.11 4.01
CA GLN A 393 22.58 6.46 4.43
C GLN A 393 22.18 7.53 3.41
N ASP A 394 22.06 7.14 2.14
CA ASP A 394 21.55 7.94 1.05
C ASP A 394 20.73 7.04 0.09
N ARG A 395 20.13 7.67 -0.93
CA ARG A 395 19.34 6.97 -1.95
C ARG A 395 20.14 5.93 -2.72
N HIS A 396 21.40 6.24 -3.04
CA HIS A 396 22.27 5.33 -3.79
C HIS A 396 22.52 4.02 -3.01
N ALA A 397 22.90 4.13 -1.74
CA ALA A 397 23.11 3.01 -0.85
C ALA A 397 21.80 2.22 -0.63
N ALA A 398 20.64 2.89 -0.61
CA ALA A 398 19.34 2.22 -0.55
C ALA A 398 19.06 1.41 -1.83
N ILE A 399 19.30 1.97 -3.02
CA ILE A 399 19.11 1.27 -4.31
C ILE A 399 20.01 0.03 -4.40
N GLN A 400 21.31 0.16 -4.10
CA GLN A 400 22.23 -0.96 -4.11
C GLN A 400 21.82 -2.06 -3.12
N ARG A 401 21.38 -1.66 -1.92
CA ARG A 401 20.88 -2.59 -0.90
C ARG A 401 19.61 -3.29 -1.35
N MET A 402 18.68 -2.58 -2.01
CA MET A 402 17.46 -3.16 -2.57
C MET A 402 17.80 -4.19 -3.66
N GLY A 403 18.68 -3.85 -4.61
CA GLY A 403 19.14 -4.76 -5.64
C GLY A 403 19.68 -6.07 -5.06
N ARG A 404 20.61 -5.97 -4.10
CA ARG A 404 21.17 -7.13 -3.38
C ARG A 404 20.10 -7.95 -2.67
N ALA A 405 19.20 -7.30 -1.92
CA ALA A 405 18.19 -7.99 -1.15
C ALA A 405 17.14 -8.68 -2.04
N LEU A 406 16.78 -8.08 -3.18
CA LEU A 406 15.93 -8.72 -4.20
C LEU A 406 16.60 -9.94 -4.84
N SER A 407 17.91 -9.87 -5.14
CA SER A 407 18.67 -11.02 -5.66
C SER A 407 18.78 -12.18 -4.68
N GLU A 408 18.76 -11.91 -3.37
CA GLU A 408 18.76 -12.92 -2.31
C GLU A 408 17.38 -13.52 -2.03
N TYR A 409 16.30 -12.87 -2.49
CA TYR A 409 14.93 -13.31 -2.19
C TYR A 409 14.50 -14.47 -3.09
N VAL A 410 14.46 -15.66 -2.51
CA VAL A 410 14.00 -16.88 -3.19
C VAL A 410 12.53 -17.13 -2.85
N VAL A 411 11.68 -17.16 -3.88
CA VAL A 411 10.27 -17.60 -3.78
C VAL A 411 10.02 -18.60 -4.91
N LEU A 412 9.78 -19.87 -4.55
CA LEU A 412 9.52 -20.96 -5.49
C LEU A 412 8.07 -21.44 -5.39
N GLY A 413 7.49 -21.82 -6.53
CA GLY A 413 6.14 -22.39 -6.64
C GLY A 413 5.10 -21.47 -7.29
N VAL A 414 5.39 -20.16 -7.35
CA VAL A 414 4.61 -19.15 -8.09
C VAL A 414 5.57 -18.25 -8.87
N ARG A 415 5.08 -17.54 -9.90
CA ARG A 415 5.87 -16.48 -10.54
C ARG A 415 5.77 -15.22 -9.70
N THR A 416 6.82 -14.39 -9.75
CA THR A 416 6.85 -13.13 -9.02
C THR A 416 7.40 -11.99 -9.87
N ASN A 417 7.11 -10.77 -9.46
CA ASN A 417 7.65 -9.55 -10.07
C ASN A 417 9.10 -9.22 -9.66
N ILE A 418 9.78 -10.06 -8.86
CA ILE A 418 11.15 -9.82 -8.35
C ILE A 418 12.14 -9.50 -9.48
N GLY A 419 12.09 -10.26 -10.58
CA GLY A 419 13.00 -10.05 -11.71
C GLY A 419 12.85 -8.67 -12.36
N PHE A 420 11.64 -8.14 -12.42
CA PHE A 420 11.37 -6.78 -12.89
C PHE A 420 11.94 -5.75 -11.92
N LEU A 421 11.73 -5.95 -10.61
CA LEU A 421 12.23 -5.03 -9.58
C LEU A 421 13.75 -4.94 -9.57
N ILE A 422 14.48 -6.05 -9.78
CA ILE A 422 15.95 -6.05 -9.90
C ILE A 422 16.38 -5.15 -11.06
N ARG A 423 15.77 -5.31 -12.24
CA ARG A 423 16.10 -4.49 -13.42
C ARG A 423 15.75 -3.01 -13.22
N LEU A 424 14.69 -2.73 -12.48
CA LEU A 424 14.33 -1.35 -12.12
C LEU A 424 15.41 -0.70 -11.25
N MET A 425 15.99 -1.42 -10.28
CA MET A 425 17.10 -0.89 -9.46
C MET A 425 18.37 -0.60 -10.27
N GLU A 426 18.53 -1.23 -11.42
CA GLU A 426 19.65 -1.03 -12.35
C GLU A 426 19.35 0.04 -13.43
N ASP A 427 18.12 0.54 -13.51
CA ASP A 427 17.72 1.50 -14.52
C ASP A 427 18.28 2.91 -14.22
N LYS A 428 18.82 3.56 -15.26
CA LYS A 428 19.50 4.86 -15.13
C LYS A 428 18.56 5.99 -14.73
N ASP A 429 17.32 5.99 -15.22
CA ASP A 429 16.36 7.06 -14.96
C ASP A 429 15.80 6.89 -13.54
N PHE A 430 15.56 5.64 -13.12
CA PHE A 430 15.24 5.32 -11.73
C PHE A 430 16.37 5.76 -10.79
N PHE A 431 17.62 5.40 -11.10
CA PHE A 431 18.79 5.77 -10.32
C PHE A 431 19.00 7.30 -10.24
N ALA A 432 18.74 8.02 -11.33
CA ALA A 432 18.81 9.49 -11.38
C ALA A 432 17.62 10.19 -10.70
N GLY A 433 16.57 9.44 -10.32
CA GLY A 433 15.36 10.02 -9.71
C GLY A 433 14.45 10.72 -10.71
N GLN A 434 14.56 10.41 -12.00
CA GLN A 434 13.70 10.91 -13.07
C GLN A 434 12.42 10.07 -13.13
N LEU A 435 11.47 10.39 -12.24
CA LEU A 435 10.28 9.58 -12.01
C LEU A 435 9.02 10.34 -12.41
N ASP A 436 8.05 9.58 -12.91
CA ASP A 436 6.67 10.00 -13.14
C ASP A 436 5.73 8.77 -13.12
N THR A 437 4.42 8.98 -13.00
CA THR A 437 3.44 7.88 -12.93
C THR A 437 3.39 7.00 -14.17
N GLY A 438 3.93 7.46 -15.30
CA GLY A 438 4.07 6.73 -16.56
C GLY A 438 5.40 5.99 -16.71
N PHE A 439 6.27 5.98 -15.69
CA PHE A 439 7.64 5.45 -15.77
C PHE A 439 7.69 4.02 -16.36
N ILE A 440 6.90 3.09 -15.81
CA ILE A 440 6.91 1.68 -16.26
C ILE A 440 6.49 1.56 -17.74
N GLU A 441 5.52 2.36 -18.18
CA GLU A 441 5.02 2.36 -19.56
C GLU A 441 6.04 2.94 -20.54
N LYS A 442 6.84 3.92 -20.11
CA LYS A 442 8.00 4.44 -20.88
C LYS A 442 9.16 3.43 -20.93
N HIS A 443 9.27 2.59 -19.89
CA HIS A 443 10.38 1.65 -19.69
C HIS A 443 9.98 0.18 -19.92
N LYS A 444 9.18 -0.13 -20.95
CA LYS A 444 8.71 -1.51 -21.24
C LYS A 444 9.82 -2.55 -21.37
N LYS A 445 11.04 -2.13 -21.74
CA LYS A 445 12.23 -3.00 -21.77
C LYS A 445 12.50 -3.68 -20.42
N LEU A 446 12.16 -3.02 -19.31
CA LEU A 446 12.32 -3.58 -17.95
C LEU A 446 11.38 -4.76 -17.69
N LEU A 447 10.30 -4.91 -18.46
CA LEU A 447 9.38 -6.04 -18.33
C LEU A 447 9.93 -7.31 -18.99
N GLN A 448 10.86 -7.16 -19.94
CA GLN A 448 11.39 -8.29 -20.69
C GLN A 448 12.41 -9.08 -19.85
N VAL A 449 12.18 -10.39 -19.69
CA VAL A 449 13.20 -11.28 -19.13
C VAL A 449 14.35 -11.43 -20.13
N PRO A 450 15.61 -11.17 -19.71
CA PRO A 450 16.76 -11.44 -20.56
C PRO A 450 16.74 -12.90 -21.02
N LYS A 451 17.07 -13.18 -22.28
CA LYS A 451 17.24 -14.54 -22.79
C LYS A 451 18.30 -15.26 -21.94
N ARG A 452 17.87 -16.02 -20.93
CA ARG A 452 18.76 -16.87 -20.14
C ARG A 452 19.01 -18.17 -20.88
N ASN A 453 20.18 -18.76 -20.68
CA ASN A 453 20.49 -20.07 -21.23
C ASN A 453 19.53 -21.11 -20.64
N LYS A 454 18.62 -21.62 -21.47
CA LYS A 454 17.62 -22.63 -21.08
C LYS A 454 18.29 -23.89 -20.52
N GLU A 455 19.48 -24.24 -20.99
CA GLU A 455 20.24 -25.40 -20.51
C GLU A 455 20.63 -25.24 -19.05
N LEU A 456 21.13 -24.06 -18.65
CA LEU A 456 21.47 -23.78 -17.24
C LEU A 456 20.24 -23.83 -16.34
N ALA A 457 19.10 -23.31 -16.81
CA ALA A 457 17.84 -23.40 -16.08
C ALA A 457 17.35 -24.84 -15.94
N LEU A 458 17.49 -25.66 -16.99
CA LEU A 458 17.17 -27.10 -16.99
C LEU A 458 18.07 -27.86 -16.01
N ILE A 459 19.39 -27.66 -16.07
CA ILE A 459 20.36 -28.29 -15.16
C ILE A 459 20.02 -27.92 -13.70
N GLY A 460 19.82 -26.63 -13.41
CA GLY A 460 19.43 -26.18 -12.07
C GLY A 460 18.11 -26.80 -11.60
N SER A 461 17.11 -26.88 -12.48
CA SER A 461 15.81 -27.49 -12.17
C SER A 461 15.93 -28.98 -11.84
N VAL A 462 16.73 -29.73 -12.60
CA VAL A 462 17.00 -31.16 -12.37
C VAL A 462 17.71 -31.37 -11.04
N ILE A 463 18.73 -30.57 -10.72
CA ILE A 463 19.44 -30.64 -9.43
C ILE A 463 18.47 -30.39 -8.26
N ILE A 464 17.63 -29.36 -8.36
CA ILE A 464 16.64 -29.03 -7.32
C ILE A 464 15.64 -30.19 -7.18
N MET A 465 15.04 -30.67 -8.27
CA MET A 465 14.10 -31.79 -8.23
C MET A 465 14.71 -33.06 -7.65
N HIS A 466 15.94 -33.40 -8.03
CA HIS A 466 16.66 -34.54 -7.49
C HIS A 466 16.88 -34.39 -5.97
N THR A 467 17.25 -33.20 -5.52
CA THR A 467 17.45 -32.91 -4.09
C THR A 467 16.16 -33.04 -3.30
N PHE A 468 15.04 -32.50 -3.79
CA PHE A 468 13.72 -32.63 -3.16
C PHE A 468 13.23 -34.09 -3.13
N ASN A 469 13.40 -34.83 -4.23
CA ASN A 469 13.01 -36.25 -4.30
C ASN A 469 13.92 -37.14 -3.43
N GLY A 470 15.20 -36.81 -3.30
CA GLY A 470 16.13 -37.51 -2.42
C GLY A 470 15.77 -37.37 -0.94
N ILE A 471 15.24 -36.22 -0.54
CA ILE A 471 14.72 -35.98 0.82
C ILE A 471 13.43 -36.80 1.05
N GLN A 472 12.48 -36.77 0.12
CA GLN A 472 11.25 -37.57 0.24
C GLN A 472 11.48 -39.09 0.22
N LYS A 473 12.47 -39.58 -0.54
CA LYS A 473 12.84 -41.01 -0.53
C LYS A 473 13.49 -41.43 0.79
N LYS A 474 14.34 -40.59 1.39
CA LYS A 474 14.94 -40.87 2.71
C LYS A 474 13.89 -40.96 3.83
N ASP A 475 12.81 -40.19 3.75
CA ASP A 475 11.71 -40.31 4.71
C ASP A 475 10.92 -41.62 4.55
N LYS A 476 10.78 -42.14 3.31
CA LYS A 476 10.09 -43.41 3.05
C LYS A 476 10.91 -44.66 3.41
N ASP A 477 12.24 -44.61 3.31
CA ASP A 477 13.13 -45.74 3.66
C ASP A 477 13.52 -45.78 5.15
N SER A 478 13.04 -44.84 5.96
CA SER A 478 13.33 -44.82 7.40
C SER A 478 12.41 -45.76 8.19
N ASN A 479 12.79 -47.04 8.28
CA ASN A 479 12.24 -48.00 9.25
C ASN A 479 12.62 -47.67 10.72
N LEU A 480 12.85 -46.40 11.04
CA LEU A 480 13.31 -45.94 12.35
C LEU A 480 12.14 -45.33 13.13
N LYS A 481 11.79 -45.99 14.24
CA LYS A 481 10.74 -45.59 15.19
C LYS A 481 10.82 -44.08 15.50
N SER A 482 9.68 -43.40 15.40
CA SER A 482 9.44 -41.96 15.53
C SER A 482 10.18 -41.24 16.68
N TRP A 483 10.43 -41.91 17.81
CA TRP A 483 11.16 -41.33 18.94
C TRP A 483 12.66 -41.11 18.68
N LYS A 484 13.30 -41.92 17.83
CA LYS A 484 14.71 -41.74 17.45
C LYS A 484 14.93 -40.52 16.56
N HIS A 485 13.92 -40.13 15.76
CA HIS A 485 13.94 -38.89 14.99
C HIS A 485 13.82 -37.65 15.90
N ALA A 486 12.95 -37.70 16.91
CA ALA A 486 12.83 -36.63 17.91
C ALA A 486 14.12 -36.45 18.74
N ALA A 487 14.77 -37.56 19.11
CA ALA A 487 16.05 -37.53 19.84
C ALA A 487 17.21 -36.97 18.98
N ARG A 488 17.27 -37.30 17.69
CA ARG A 488 18.29 -36.74 16.78
C ARG A 488 18.04 -35.27 16.46
N ALA A 489 16.79 -34.87 16.21
CA ALA A 489 16.45 -33.46 15.95
C ALA A 489 16.74 -32.56 17.17
N SER A 490 16.53 -33.06 18.39
CA SER A 490 16.87 -32.35 19.63
C SER A 490 18.38 -32.36 19.97
N SER A 491 19.15 -33.33 19.47
CA SER A 491 20.61 -33.33 19.62
C SER A 491 21.32 -32.33 18.69
N ILE A 492 20.77 -32.10 17.49
CA ILE A 492 21.34 -31.16 16.51
C ILE A 492 21.06 -29.69 16.91
N SER A 493 19.99 -29.42 17.68
CA SER A 493 19.72 -28.07 18.19
C SER A 493 20.56 -27.67 19.42
N ARG A 494 21.30 -28.61 20.03
CA ARG A 494 22.16 -28.33 21.18
C ARG A 494 23.65 -28.15 20.85
N SER A 495 24.08 -28.40 19.60
CA SER A 495 25.49 -28.30 19.20
C SER A 495 25.84 -27.02 18.41
N SER A 496 24.92 -26.05 18.31
CA SER A 496 25.18 -24.75 17.67
C SER A 496 25.16 -23.58 18.66
N ALA A 497 25.38 -23.85 19.93
CA ALA A 497 25.76 -22.86 20.92
C ALA A 497 27.27 -22.95 21.17
N PHE A 498 28.05 -22.34 20.27
CA PHE A 498 29.37 -21.75 20.52
C PHE A 498 29.57 -20.60 19.54
#